data_AF-A0A929KSJ2-F1
#
_entry.id   AF-A0A929KSJ2-F1
#
_cell.length_a   1.000
_cell.length_b   1.000
_cell.length_c   1.000
_cell.angle_alpha   90.00
_cell.angle_beta   90.00
_cell.angle_gamma   90.00
#
_symmetry.space_group_name_H-M   'P 1'
#
loop_
_entity.id
_entity.type
_entity.pdbx_description
1 polymer ?
#
loop_
_entity_poly.entity_id
_entity_poly.type
_entity_poly.pdbx_seq_one_letter_code
_entity_poly.pdbx_strand_id
1 'polypeptide(L)'
;MSKEEDQNRHEQLIDFLNEFNLYNGALKKVDKKLTSNQFQSIKTNNINQAVKVLTDVLNLSGGSVSDVDFYELLQAYFQVPSYREKFNTLVKEAKYH
;
A
#
# COMPACT_ATOMS: atom_id res chain seq x y z
N MET A 1 -7.38 20.48 -2.11
CA MET A 1 -8.22 19.44 -2.72
C MET A 1 -9.34 19.10 -1.76
N SER A 2 -10.58 19.03 -2.25
CA SER A 2 -11.73 18.62 -1.44
C SER A 2 -11.66 17.11 -1.16
N LYS A 3 -12.33 16.64 -0.08
CA LYS A 3 -12.42 15.20 0.21
C LYS A 3 -12.99 14.38 -0.95
N GLU A 4 -13.83 15.02 -1.77
CA GLU A 4 -14.51 14.42 -2.92
C GLU A 4 -13.54 14.23 -4.11
N GLU A 5 -12.65 15.20 -4.36
CA GLU A 5 -11.63 15.08 -5.42
C GLU A 5 -10.66 13.93 -5.17
N ASP A 6 -10.22 13.75 -3.92
CA ASP A 6 -9.32 12.65 -3.58
C ASP A 6 -9.98 11.28 -3.72
N GLN A 7 -11.28 11.18 -3.38
CA GLN A 7 -12.05 9.94 -3.51
C GLN A 7 -12.27 9.60 -4.98
N ASN A 8 -12.64 10.60 -5.80
CA ASN A 8 -12.77 10.43 -7.25
C ASN A 8 -11.45 9.97 -7.88
N ARG A 9 -10.32 10.57 -7.48
CA ARG A 9 -9.00 10.14 -7.96
C ARG A 9 -8.69 8.69 -7.57
N HIS A 10 -9.02 8.27 -6.34
CA HIS A 10 -8.85 6.88 -5.91
C HIS A 10 -9.64 5.93 -6.82
N GLU A 11 -10.91 6.22 -7.06
CA GLU A 11 -11.76 5.35 -7.87
C GLU A 11 -11.31 5.28 -9.33
N GLN A 12 -10.92 6.41 -9.94
CA GLN A 12 -10.36 6.46 -11.29
C GLN A 12 -9.07 5.65 -11.41
N LEU A 13 -8.18 5.74 -10.41
CA LEU A 13 -6.94 4.96 -10.38
C LEU A 13 -7.22 3.46 -10.32
N ILE A 14 -8.18 3.05 -9.47
CA ILE A 14 -8.55 1.64 -9.34
C ILE A 14 -9.19 1.12 -10.64
N ASP A 15 -10.04 1.92 -11.29
CA ASP A 15 -10.63 1.54 -12.59
C ASP A 15 -9.55 1.35 -13.65
N PHE A 16 -8.65 2.32 -13.79
CA PHE A 16 -7.53 2.25 -14.74
C PHE A 16 -6.64 1.02 -14.50
N LEU A 17 -6.23 0.76 -13.26
CA LEU A 17 -5.39 -0.39 -12.95
C LEU A 17 -6.12 -1.72 -13.23
N ASN A 18 -7.43 -1.79 -12.98
CA ASN A 18 -8.22 -2.99 -13.27
C ASN A 18 -8.39 -3.29 -14.77
N GLU A 19 -8.05 -2.36 -15.67
CA GLU A 19 -8.03 -2.62 -17.12
C GLU A 19 -6.91 -3.59 -17.52
N PHE A 20 -5.85 -3.71 -16.70
CA PHE A 20 -4.77 -4.65 -16.94
C PHE A 20 -5.13 -6.04 -16.42
N ASN A 21 -4.87 -7.07 -17.24
CA ASN A 21 -5.15 -8.48 -16.90
C ASN A 21 -4.59 -8.92 -15.54
N LEU A 22 -3.44 -8.36 -15.14
CA LEU A 22 -2.79 -8.67 -13.87
C LEU A 22 -3.64 -8.27 -12.65
N TYR A 23 -4.43 -7.22 -12.78
CA TYR A 23 -5.18 -6.61 -11.69
C TYR A 23 -6.69 -6.77 -11.80
N ASN A 24 -7.21 -7.22 -12.93
CA ASN A 24 -8.64 -7.30 -13.23
C ASN A 24 -9.47 -7.88 -12.07
N GLY A 25 -10.24 -7.01 -11.41
CA GLY A 25 -11.11 -7.35 -10.28
C GLY A 25 -10.39 -7.60 -8.94
N ALA A 26 -9.06 -7.56 -8.91
CA ALA A 26 -8.23 -7.76 -7.72
C ALA A 26 -8.13 -6.50 -6.87
N LEU A 27 -8.08 -5.32 -7.51
CA LEU A 27 -8.05 -4.03 -6.81
C LEU A 27 -9.47 -3.55 -6.52
N LYS A 28 -9.74 -3.21 -5.25
CA LYS A 28 -11.06 -2.82 -4.78
C LYS A 28 -11.12 -1.31 -4.54
N LYS A 29 -12.20 -0.69 -5.01
CA LYS A 29 -12.60 0.65 -4.55
C LYS A 29 -12.90 0.58 -3.05
N VAL A 30 -12.62 1.67 -2.35
CA VAL A 30 -12.99 1.82 -0.93
C VAL A 30 -13.85 3.05 -0.79
N ASP A 31 -15.00 2.92 -0.15
CA ASP A 31 -16.03 3.97 -0.13
C ASP A 31 -15.62 5.22 0.65
N LYS A 32 -14.58 5.09 1.50
CA LYS A 32 -14.06 6.15 2.34
C LYS A 32 -12.56 6.02 2.50
N LYS A 33 -11.89 7.17 2.57
CA LYS A 33 -10.50 7.26 3.02
C LYS A 33 -10.32 6.61 4.39
N LEU A 34 -9.26 5.82 4.52
CA LEU A 34 -8.85 5.24 5.77
C LEU A 34 -8.18 6.30 6.65
N THR A 35 -8.54 6.31 7.93
CA THR A 35 -7.85 7.06 8.98
C THR A 35 -6.73 6.20 9.59
N SER A 36 -5.82 6.82 10.35
CA SER A 36 -4.69 6.14 11.01
C SER A 36 -5.11 4.93 11.86
N ASN A 37 -6.31 4.99 12.44
CA ASN A 37 -6.88 3.95 13.30
C ASN A 37 -7.54 2.81 12.52
N GLN A 38 -7.60 2.91 11.19
CA GLN A 38 -8.18 1.89 10.31
C GLN A 38 -7.11 1.17 9.49
N PHE A 39 -5.82 1.49 9.69
CA PHE A 39 -4.75 0.84 8.95
C PHE A 39 -4.64 -0.65 9.30
N GLN A 40 -4.89 -1.01 10.56
CA GLN A 40 -4.85 -2.41 10.97
C GLN A 40 -6.01 -3.27 10.44
N SER A 41 -7.07 -2.66 9.90
CA SER A 41 -8.17 -3.40 9.27
C SER A 41 -7.96 -3.63 7.78
N ILE A 42 -6.86 -3.14 7.20
CA ILE A 42 -6.50 -3.44 5.82
C ILE A 42 -6.18 -4.93 5.72
N LYS A 43 -6.95 -5.63 4.87
CA LYS A 43 -6.75 -7.06 4.62
C LYS A 43 -5.39 -7.30 3.95
N THR A 44 -4.71 -8.35 4.36
CA THR A 44 -3.41 -8.77 3.79
C THR A 44 -3.44 -8.85 2.27
N ASN A 45 -4.51 -9.38 1.67
CA ASN A 45 -4.64 -9.42 0.21
C ASN A 45 -4.58 -8.02 -0.44
N ASN A 46 -5.21 -7.01 0.17
CA ASN A 46 -5.17 -5.65 -0.35
C ASN A 46 -3.76 -5.06 -0.29
N ILE A 47 -3.02 -5.35 0.80
CA ILE A 47 -1.61 -4.97 0.93
C ILE A 47 -0.78 -5.64 -0.16
N ASN A 48 -0.99 -6.94 -0.38
CA ASN A 48 -0.28 -7.69 -1.41
C ASN A 48 -0.57 -7.17 -2.83
N GLN A 49 -1.81 -6.78 -3.14
CA GLN A 49 -2.10 -6.15 -4.43
C GLN A 49 -1.42 -4.77 -4.55
N ALA A 50 -1.37 -3.98 -3.47
CA ALA A 50 -0.64 -2.72 -3.47
C ALA A 50 0.87 -2.91 -3.69
N VAL A 51 1.47 -3.96 -3.12
CA VAL A 51 2.86 -4.33 -3.40
C VAL A 51 3.08 -4.62 -4.88
N LYS A 52 2.18 -5.37 -5.54
CA LYS A 52 2.30 -5.63 -6.99
C LYS A 52 2.26 -4.34 -7.83
N VAL A 53 1.36 -3.41 -7.50
CA VAL A 53 1.32 -2.11 -8.17
C VAL A 53 2.62 -1.35 -7.95
N LEU A 54 3.16 -1.37 -6.73
CA LEU A 54 4.44 -0.74 -6.40
C LEU A 54 5.61 -1.35 -7.19
N THR A 55 5.64 -2.68 -7.31
CA THR A 55 6.70 -3.37 -8.06
C THR A 55 6.65 -3.03 -9.54
N ASP A 56 5.46 -2.94 -10.12
CA ASP A 56 5.31 -2.56 -11.54
C ASP A 56 5.72 -1.10 -11.76
N VAL A 57 5.29 -0.18 -10.91
CA VAL A 57 5.64 1.26 -11.01
C VAL A 57 7.14 1.48 -10.90
N LEU A 58 7.82 0.73 -10.04
CA LEU A 58 9.27 0.79 -9.85
C LEU A 58 10.04 -0.12 -10.81
N ASN A 59 9.36 -0.84 -11.71
CA ASN A 59 9.93 -1.82 -12.63
C ASN A 59 10.85 -2.85 -11.92
N LEU A 60 10.38 -3.36 -10.79
CA LEU A 60 11.06 -4.39 -10.00
C LEU A 60 10.66 -5.79 -10.47
N SER A 61 11.57 -6.75 -10.38
CA SER A 61 11.31 -8.15 -10.74
C SER A 61 10.36 -8.88 -9.77
N GLY A 62 10.06 -8.29 -8.61
CA GLY A 62 9.16 -8.86 -7.61
C GLY A 62 9.06 -8.00 -6.35
N GLY A 63 8.08 -8.34 -5.50
CA GLY A 63 7.86 -7.66 -4.21
C GLY A 63 8.78 -8.15 -3.10
N SER A 64 9.50 -9.25 -3.32
CA SER A 64 10.57 -9.72 -2.45
C SER A 64 11.79 -9.93 -3.32
N VAL A 65 12.83 -9.11 -3.14
CA VAL A 65 14.08 -9.15 -3.92
C VAL A 65 15.26 -9.01 -2.97
N SER A 66 16.16 -10.00 -2.99
CA SER A 66 17.34 -10.08 -2.11
C SER A 66 16.96 -9.88 -0.64
N ASP A 67 17.32 -8.73 -0.07
CA ASP A 67 17.28 -8.47 1.36
C ASP A 67 15.99 -7.74 1.78
N VAL A 68 15.09 -7.46 0.82
CA VAL A 68 13.86 -6.70 1.05
C VAL A 68 12.65 -7.53 0.67
N ASP A 69 11.81 -7.84 1.66
CA ASP A 69 10.48 -8.40 1.46
C ASP A 69 9.40 -7.32 1.68
N PHE A 70 8.94 -6.68 0.61
CA PHE A 70 7.91 -5.64 0.68
C PHE A 70 6.56 -6.18 1.13
N TYR A 71 6.26 -7.46 0.90
CA TYR A 71 5.01 -8.05 1.37
C TYR A 71 5.00 -8.09 2.89
N GLU A 72 6.02 -8.70 3.50
CA GLU A 72 6.12 -8.79 4.96
C GLU A 72 6.29 -7.41 5.60
N LEU A 73 7.12 -6.54 5.00
CA LEU A 73 7.37 -5.19 5.50
C LEU A 73 6.07 -4.37 5.57
N LEU A 74 5.31 -4.30 4.48
CA LEU A 74 4.08 -3.51 4.46
C LEU A 74 2.97 -4.16 5.31
N GLN A 75 2.87 -5.49 5.34
CA GLN A 75 1.94 -6.17 6.23
C GLN A 75 2.22 -5.82 7.69
N ALA A 76 3.47 -5.93 8.15
CA ALA A 76 3.86 -5.57 9.50
C ALA A 76 3.58 -4.09 9.81
N TYR A 77 3.93 -3.19 8.88
CA TYR A 77 3.72 -1.76 9.05
C TYR A 77 2.24 -1.37 9.16
N PHE A 78 1.37 -1.91 8.30
CA PHE A 78 -0.05 -1.57 8.31
C PHE A 78 -0.81 -2.30 9.42
N GLN A 79 -0.51 -3.56 9.68
CA GLN A 79 -1.35 -4.41 10.54
C GLN A 79 -0.91 -4.45 12.01
N VAL A 80 0.34 -4.11 12.31
CA VAL A 80 0.88 -4.20 13.68
C VAL A 80 1.26 -2.81 14.20
N PRO A 81 0.36 -2.12 14.96
CA PRO A 81 0.60 -0.74 15.40
C PRO A 81 1.91 -0.54 16.17
N SER A 82 2.28 -1.49 17.04
CA SER A 82 3.52 -1.42 17.83
C SER A 82 4.80 -1.49 16.98
N TYR A 83 4.73 -2.10 15.80
CA TYR A 83 5.87 -2.13 14.86
C TYR A 83 5.89 -0.89 13.97
N ARG A 84 4.72 -0.33 13.62
CA ARG A 84 4.64 0.91 12.84
C ARG A 84 5.42 2.06 13.48
N GLU A 85 5.29 2.23 14.79
CA GLU A 85 6.05 3.24 15.54
C GLU A 85 7.56 2.99 15.47
N LYS A 86 7.99 1.73 15.67
CA LYS A 86 9.40 1.35 15.55
C LYS A 86 9.96 1.64 14.16
N PHE A 87 9.22 1.28 13.10
CA PHE A 87 9.60 1.58 11.73
C PHE A 87 9.72 3.09 11.50
N ASN A 88 8.76 3.89 11.98
CA ASN A 88 8.82 5.35 11.85
C ASN A 88 10.04 5.96 12.54
N THR A 89 10.45 5.41 13.69
CA THR A 89 11.68 5.82 14.37
C THR A 89 12.92 5.47 13.54
N LEU A 90 13.04 4.22 13.09
CA LEU A 90 14.17 3.78 12.23
C LEU A 90 14.29 4.61 10.96
N VAL A 91 13.17 4.94 10.31
CA VAL A 91 13.16 5.79 9.10
C VAL A 91 13.63 7.22 9.41
N LYS A 92 13.26 7.78 10.56
CA LYS A 92 13.76 9.10 10.98
C LYS A 92 15.26 9.06 11.21
N GLU A 93 15.75 8.06 11.96
CA GLU A 93 17.19 7.87 12.18
C GLU A 93 17.94 7.77 10.84
N ALA A 94 17.49 6.90 9.94
CA ALA A 94 18.13 6.70 8.64
C ALA A 94 18.11 7.94 7.72
N LYS A 95 17.10 8.81 7.81
CA LYS A 95 16.96 10.00 6.95
C LYS A 95 17.70 11.24 7.47
N TYR A 96 17.95 11.30 8.77
CA TYR A 96 18.58 12.44 9.43
C TYR A 96 19.97 12.11 10.00
N HIS A 97 20.52 10.96 9.60
CA HIS A 97 21.95 10.65 9.64
C HIS A 97 22.65 11.17 8.37
#